data_AF-A0A075ICV0-F1
#
_entry.id   AF-A0A075ICV0-F1
#
_cell.length_a   1.000
_cell.length_b   1.000
_cell.length_c   1.000
_cell.angle_alpha   90.00
_cell.angle_beta   90.00
_cell.angle_gamma   90.00
#
_symmetry.space_group_name_H-M   'P 1'
#
loop_
_entity.id
_entity.type
_entity.pdbx_description
1 polymer ?
#
loop_
_entity_poly.entity_id
_entity_poly.type
_entity_poly.pdbx_seq_one_letter_code
_entity_poly.pdbx_strand_id
1 'polypeptide(L)'
;MNFQVDDMKVLGAVEGGGRTIKNVKQTSNLDKDEVEKILEFLMKSKLIEAVEGKGIWGQTQYYFNTTDEGSQKVKEYIEYLKGEWKKIIQYVTDGQREELDGYMKENKFLVNMMLFFKIINLPALGRLNLRFLIEGKHLCYKCKKDLGRFALKFSVSDCRKRGLKMPKGLTTHDDLCADCFDGLPVR
;
A
#
# COMPACT_ATOMS: atom_id res chain seq x y z
N MET A 1 19.40 -11.63 -6.94
CA MET A 1 19.33 -10.49 -5.99
C MET A 1 17.89 -10.41 -5.47
N ASN A 2 17.67 -10.44 -4.16
CA ASN A 2 16.32 -10.41 -3.58
C ASN A 2 15.99 -8.97 -3.19
N PHE A 3 15.13 -8.29 -3.97
CA PHE A 3 14.71 -6.92 -3.69
C PHE A 3 13.75 -6.91 -2.51
N GLN A 4 13.94 -5.97 -1.59
CA GLN A 4 13.01 -5.74 -0.50
C GLN A 4 11.79 -4.96 -0.99
N VAL A 5 10.75 -4.93 -0.16
CA VAL A 5 9.50 -4.21 -0.44
C VAL A 5 9.75 -2.74 -0.76
N ASP A 6 10.61 -2.09 0.03
CA ASP A 6 10.89 -0.68 -0.11
C ASP A 6 11.78 -0.37 -1.33
N ASP A 7 12.66 -1.30 -1.72
CA ASP A 7 13.40 -1.22 -2.98
C ASP A 7 12.43 -1.15 -4.18
N MET A 8 11.43 -2.04 -4.18
CA MET A 8 10.43 -2.08 -5.25
C MET A 8 9.50 -0.86 -5.23
N LYS A 9 9.21 -0.27 -4.06
CA LYS A 9 8.47 0.99 -3.98
C LYS A 9 9.25 2.14 -4.60
N VAL A 10 10.54 2.26 -4.30
CA VAL A 10 11.38 3.33 -4.87
C VAL A 10 11.53 3.15 -6.37
N LEU A 11 11.83 1.93 -6.84
CA LEU A 11 11.92 1.65 -8.28
C LEU A 11 10.60 1.94 -9.00
N GLY A 12 9.48 1.47 -8.44
CA GLY A 12 8.14 1.74 -8.98
C GLY A 12 7.75 3.22 -8.94
N ALA A 13 8.22 3.99 -7.94
CA ALA A 13 8.00 5.43 -7.88
C ALA A 13 8.76 6.18 -8.98
N VAL A 14 10.01 5.78 -9.28
CA VAL A 14 10.78 6.34 -10.39
C VAL A 14 10.10 6.01 -11.73
N GLU A 15 9.74 4.74 -11.96
CA GLU A 15 9.00 4.29 -13.16
C GLU A 15 7.69 5.07 -13.34
N GLY A 16 6.98 5.34 -12.24
CA GLY A 16 5.74 6.12 -12.23
C GLY A 16 5.91 7.62 -12.50
N GLY A 17 7.11 8.09 -12.86
CA GLY A 17 7.41 9.49 -13.16
C GLY A 17 7.98 10.30 -11.99
N GLY A 18 8.33 9.65 -10.89
CA GLY A 18 9.01 10.26 -9.74
C GLY A 18 10.46 10.60 -10.08
N ARG A 19 10.70 11.77 -10.67
CA ARG A 19 12.04 12.17 -11.15
C ARG A 19 12.97 12.74 -10.08
N THR A 20 12.50 13.08 -8.88
CA THR A 20 13.32 13.77 -7.87
C THR A 20 13.22 13.06 -6.53
N ILE A 21 14.22 13.19 -5.65
CA ILE A 21 14.19 12.60 -4.29
C ILE A 21 12.89 12.98 -3.58
N LYS A 22 12.45 14.24 -3.70
CA LYS A 22 11.19 14.72 -3.13
C LYS A 22 9.98 13.93 -3.65
N ASN A 23 9.87 13.76 -4.97
CA ASN A 23 8.74 13.06 -5.58
C ASN A 23 8.76 11.57 -5.24
N VAL A 24 9.94 10.94 -5.32
CA VAL A 24 10.13 9.54 -4.96
C VAL A 24 9.74 9.31 -3.50
N LYS A 25 10.22 10.14 -2.57
CA LYS A 25 9.85 10.11 -1.15
C LYS A 25 8.34 10.20 -0.95
N GLN A 26 7.69 11.15 -1.62
CA GLN A 26 6.25 11.35 -1.50
C GLN A 26 5.47 10.14 -2.01
N THR A 27 5.89 9.54 -3.12
CA THR A 27 5.23 8.38 -3.70
C THR A 27 5.49 7.09 -2.91
N SER A 28 6.73 6.83 -2.51
CA SER A 28 7.11 5.63 -1.75
C SER A 28 6.67 5.66 -0.29
N ASN A 29 6.41 6.86 0.25
CA ASN A 29 6.12 7.10 1.67
C ASN A 29 7.22 6.57 2.60
N LEU A 30 8.47 6.85 2.23
CA LEU A 30 9.68 6.54 2.99
C LEU A 30 10.37 7.83 3.43
N ASP A 31 11.33 7.73 4.35
CA ASP A 31 12.13 8.89 4.73
C ASP A 31 13.26 9.17 3.73
N LYS A 32 13.80 10.39 3.78
CA LYS A 32 14.76 10.88 2.78
C LYS A 32 16.02 9.99 2.73
N ASP A 33 16.61 9.71 3.89
CA ASP A 33 17.86 8.94 3.99
C ASP A 33 17.70 7.50 3.49
N GLU A 34 16.51 6.92 3.68
CA GLU A 34 16.17 5.60 3.17
C GLU A 34 16.02 5.61 1.66
N VAL A 35 15.29 6.59 1.12
CA VAL A 35 15.16 6.78 -0.34
C VAL A 35 16.53 6.97 -0.99
N GLU A 36 17.41 7.78 -0.41
CA GLU A 36 18.75 8.03 -0.97
C GLU A 36 19.60 6.74 -1.02
N LYS A 37 19.60 5.95 0.06
CA LYS A 37 20.30 4.65 0.09
C LYS A 37 19.76 3.68 -0.96
N ILE A 38 18.44 3.61 -1.12
CA ILE A 38 17.81 2.72 -2.11
C ILE A 38 18.08 3.21 -3.54
N LEU A 39 18.02 4.51 -3.81
CA LEU A 39 18.37 5.06 -5.11
C LEU A 39 19.82 4.76 -5.47
N GLU A 40 20.76 4.89 -4.53
CA GLU A 40 22.16 4.51 -4.73
C GLU A 40 22.30 3.02 -5.07
N PHE A 41 21.60 2.16 -4.34
CA PHE A 41 21.56 0.73 -4.62
C PHE A 41 21.00 0.41 -6.02
N LEU A 42 19.86 1.01 -6.40
CA LEU A 42 19.24 0.80 -7.71
C LEU A 42 20.12 1.30 -8.86
N MET A 43 20.87 2.39 -8.67
CA MET A 43 21.87 2.86 -9.64
C MET A 43 23.03 1.87 -9.77
N LYS A 44 23.59 1.38 -8.66
CA LYS A 44 24.64 0.34 -8.68
C LYS A 44 24.17 -0.95 -9.36
N SER A 45 22.88 -1.27 -9.23
CA SER A 45 22.22 -2.39 -9.91
C SER A 45 21.79 -2.10 -11.35
N LYS A 46 22.09 -0.91 -11.90
CA LYS A 46 21.74 -0.46 -13.26
C LYS A 46 20.23 -0.45 -13.58
N LEU A 47 19.37 -0.40 -12.56
CA LEU A 47 17.92 -0.35 -12.74
C LEU A 47 17.40 1.08 -12.93
N ILE A 48 18.15 2.06 -12.45
CA ILE A 48 17.89 3.47 -12.66
C ILE A 48 19.17 4.20 -13.03
N GLU A 49 19.01 5.38 -13.61
CA GLU A 49 20.08 6.33 -13.90
C GLU A 49 19.74 7.69 -13.28
N ALA A 50 20.77 8.49 -13.02
CA ALA A 50 20.64 9.86 -12.54
C ALA A 50 21.28 10.83 -13.53
N VAL A 51 20.55 11.88 -13.87
CA VAL A 51 21.02 12.98 -14.72
C VAL A 51 21.07 14.24 -13.89
N GLU A 52 22.18 14.96 -13.98
CA GLU A 52 22.30 16.27 -13.37
C GLU A 52 21.50 17.32 -14.17
N GLY A 53 20.74 18.15 -13.49
CA GLY A 53 20.05 19.28 -14.08
C GLY A 53 19.97 20.47 -13.13
N LYS A 54 19.25 21.51 -13.54
CA LYS A 54 19.00 22.69 -12.70
C LYS A 54 17.58 22.66 -12.14
N GLY A 55 17.44 23.03 -10.87
CA GLY A 55 16.16 23.30 -10.23
C GLY A 55 15.62 24.68 -10.61
N ILE A 56 14.41 25.00 -10.14
CA ILE A 56 13.70 26.26 -10.44
C ILE A 56 14.50 27.50 -9.98
N TRP A 57 15.39 27.36 -9.01
CA TRP A 57 16.24 28.44 -8.49
C TRP A 57 17.71 28.34 -8.97
N GLY A 58 17.96 27.56 -10.03
CA GLY A 58 19.29 27.40 -10.62
C GLY A 58 20.25 26.49 -9.85
N GLN A 59 19.83 25.92 -8.72
CA GLN A 59 20.61 24.94 -7.96
C GLN A 59 20.72 23.61 -8.71
N THR A 60 21.88 22.94 -8.60
CA THR A 60 22.05 21.58 -9.09
C THR A 60 21.03 20.64 -8.44
N GLN A 61 20.38 19.82 -9.27
CA GLN A 61 19.39 18.83 -8.87
C GLN A 61 19.57 17.55 -9.68
N TYR A 62 19.46 16.40 -9.03
CA TYR A 62 19.48 15.09 -9.69
C TYR A 62 18.08 14.67 -10.12
N TYR A 63 17.98 14.21 -11.36
CA TYR A 63 16.78 13.66 -11.96
C TYR A 63 16.96 12.17 -12.26
N PHE A 64 16.05 11.34 -11.74
CA PHE A 64 16.11 9.89 -11.89
C PHE A 64 15.19 9.40 -13.00
N ASN A 65 15.68 8.45 -13.80
CA ASN A 65 14.89 7.70 -14.77
C ASN A 65 15.15 6.20 -14.59
N THR A 66 14.17 5.38 -14.94
CA THR A 66 14.36 3.93 -15.05
C THR A 66 15.13 3.60 -16.32
N THR A 67 15.98 2.58 -16.25
CA THR A 67 16.57 1.95 -17.44
C THR A 67 15.57 0.96 -18.05
N ASP A 68 15.88 0.43 -19.23
CA ASP A 68 15.07 -0.65 -19.83
C ASP A 68 14.99 -1.88 -18.90
N GLU A 69 16.11 -2.22 -18.24
CA GLU A 69 16.22 -3.31 -17.28
C GLU A 69 15.38 -3.04 -16.03
N GLY A 70 15.40 -1.81 -15.51
CA GLY A 70 14.54 -1.37 -14.40
C GLY A 70 13.05 -1.43 -14.75
N SER A 71 12.70 -0.92 -15.93
CA SER A 71 11.32 -0.93 -16.45
C SER A 71 10.81 -2.37 -16.60
N GLN A 72 11.62 -3.26 -17.15
CA GLN A 72 11.30 -4.68 -17.28
C GLN A 72 11.12 -5.33 -15.91
N LYS A 73 11.98 -5.00 -14.93
CA LYS A 73 11.87 -5.51 -13.56
C LYS A 73 10.55 -5.12 -12.89
N VAL A 74 10.10 -3.87 -13.08
CA VAL A 74 8.81 -3.41 -12.57
C VAL A 74 7.65 -4.17 -13.22
N LYS A 75 7.70 -4.39 -14.54
CA LYS A 75 6.68 -5.16 -15.27
C LYS A 75 6.58 -6.60 -14.75
N GLU A 76 7.70 -7.28 -14.56
CA GLU A 76 7.74 -8.63 -14.00
C GLU A 76 7.14 -8.70 -12.60
N TYR A 77 7.46 -7.71 -11.76
CA TYR A 77 6.90 -7.63 -10.42
C TYR A 77 5.39 -7.38 -10.43
N ILE A 78 4.89 -6.52 -11.33
CA ILE A 78 3.47 -6.29 -11.55
C ILE A 78 2.75 -7.59 -11.97
N GLU A 79 3.32 -8.36 -12.89
CA GLU A 79 2.73 -9.64 -13.31
C GLU A 79 2.75 -10.68 -12.19
N TYR A 80 3.82 -10.73 -11.39
CA TYR A 80 3.86 -11.52 -10.17
C TYR A 80 2.71 -11.13 -9.21
N LEU A 81 2.54 -9.84 -8.92
CA LEU A 81 1.47 -9.37 -8.03
C LEU A 81 0.07 -9.71 -8.58
N LYS A 82 -0.16 -9.61 -9.89
CA LYS A 82 -1.42 -10.06 -10.50
C LYS A 82 -1.65 -11.57 -10.31
N GLY A 83 -0.59 -12.38 -10.43
CA GLY A 83 -0.62 -13.80 -10.16
C GLY A 83 -1.00 -14.11 -8.72
N GLU A 84 -0.38 -13.43 -7.75
CA GLU A 84 -0.68 -13.63 -6.34
C GLU A 84 -2.10 -13.16 -5.98
N TRP A 85 -2.61 -12.09 -6.62
CA TRP A 85 -3.98 -11.65 -6.42
C TRP A 85 -4.99 -12.72 -6.83
N LYS A 86 -4.75 -13.42 -7.95
CA LYS A 86 -5.58 -14.56 -8.38
C LYS A 86 -5.58 -15.68 -7.33
N LYS A 87 -4.43 -15.99 -6.73
CA LYS A 87 -4.34 -16.99 -5.64
C LYS A 87 -5.13 -16.56 -4.40
N ILE A 88 -5.04 -15.29 -3.99
CA ILE A 88 -5.83 -14.75 -2.87
C ILE A 88 -7.33 -14.90 -3.15
N ILE A 89 -7.78 -14.57 -4.36
CA ILE A 89 -9.18 -14.74 -4.76
C ILE A 89 -9.60 -16.21 -4.74
N GLN A 90 -8.71 -17.14 -5.14
CA GLN A 90 -8.99 -18.57 -5.08
C GLN A 90 -9.25 -19.03 -3.64
N TYR A 91 -8.36 -18.71 -2.69
CA TYR A 91 -8.56 -19.04 -1.27
C TYR A 91 -9.90 -18.52 -0.74
N VAL A 92 -10.27 -17.30 -1.12
CA VAL A 92 -11.54 -16.67 -0.70
C VAL A 92 -12.74 -17.37 -1.32
N THR A 93 -12.66 -17.75 -2.60
CA THR A 93 -13.75 -18.43 -3.32
C THR A 93 -13.96 -19.85 -2.80
N ASP A 94 -12.87 -20.53 -2.44
CA ASP A 94 -12.88 -21.90 -1.92
C ASP A 94 -13.19 -21.98 -0.41
N GLY A 95 -13.32 -20.83 0.28
CA GLY A 95 -13.58 -20.78 1.72
C GLY A 95 -12.38 -21.19 2.60
N GLN A 96 -11.17 -21.20 2.04
CA GLN A 96 -9.92 -21.64 2.68
C GLN A 96 -9.31 -20.53 3.54
N ARG A 97 -9.97 -20.21 4.64
CA ARG A 97 -9.62 -19.06 5.48
C ARG A 97 -8.33 -19.26 6.28
N GLU A 98 -8.09 -20.46 6.80
CA GLU A 98 -6.89 -20.74 7.60
C GLU A 98 -5.62 -20.71 6.73
N GLU A 99 -5.71 -21.25 5.53
CA GLU A 99 -4.66 -21.24 4.53
C GLU A 99 -4.37 -19.82 4.04
N LEU A 100 -5.41 -19.01 3.79
CA LEU A 100 -5.25 -17.59 3.47
C LEU A 100 -4.54 -16.85 4.60
N ASP A 101 -4.95 -17.06 5.85
CA ASP A 101 -4.33 -16.41 7.00
C ASP A 101 -2.86 -16.81 7.17
N GLY A 102 -2.53 -18.09 6.96
CA GLY A 102 -1.15 -18.60 6.95
C GLY A 102 -0.31 -17.96 5.85
N TYR A 103 -0.78 -18.03 4.61
CA TYR A 103 -0.13 -17.44 3.44
C TYR A 103 0.12 -15.94 3.62
N MET A 104 -0.82 -15.22 4.23
CA MET A 104 -0.71 -13.78 4.44
C MET A 104 0.15 -13.41 5.65
N LYS A 105 0.50 -14.34 6.56
CA LYS A 105 1.55 -14.11 7.58
C LYS A 105 2.93 -14.11 6.93
N GLU A 106 3.16 -15.02 5.99
CA GLU A 106 4.41 -15.09 5.23
C GLU A 106 4.55 -13.92 4.25
N ASN A 107 3.42 -13.47 3.67
CA ASN A 107 3.37 -12.44 2.63
C ASN A 107 2.74 -11.12 3.12
N LYS A 108 3.13 -10.65 4.32
CA LYS A 108 2.47 -9.53 5.01
C LYS A 108 2.24 -8.27 4.15
N PHE A 109 3.20 -7.85 3.34
CA PHE A 109 3.09 -6.61 2.55
C PHE A 109 2.52 -6.78 1.14
N LEU A 110 2.12 -8.00 0.77
CA LEU A 110 1.72 -8.33 -0.59
C LEU A 110 0.55 -7.47 -1.09
N VAL A 111 -0.51 -7.34 -0.28
CA VAL A 111 -1.68 -6.52 -0.61
C VAL A 111 -1.36 -5.03 -0.61
N ASN A 112 -0.47 -4.56 0.27
CA ASN A 112 0.04 -3.19 0.24
C ASN A 112 0.75 -2.88 -1.08
N MET A 113 1.55 -3.82 -1.59
CA MET A 113 2.24 -3.67 -2.87
C MET A 113 1.27 -3.70 -4.05
N MET A 114 0.22 -4.53 -4.00
CA MET A 114 -0.85 -4.50 -5.01
C MET A 114 -1.59 -3.16 -5.04
N LEU A 115 -1.83 -2.54 -3.88
CA LEU A 115 -2.42 -1.20 -3.79
C LEU A 115 -1.46 -0.13 -4.33
N PHE A 116 -0.18 -0.20 -3.97
CA PHE A 116 0.86 0.72 -4.44
C PHE A 116 0.97 0.72 -5.97
N PHE A 117 1.05 -0.47 -6.57
CA PHE A 117 1.11 -0.65 -8.03
C PHE A 117 -0.26 -0.57 -8.73
N LYS A 118 -1.32 -0.21 -8.01
CA LYS A 118 -2.69 -0.04 -8.54
C LYS A 118 -3.26 -1.29 -9.23
N ILE A 119 -2.80 -2.48 -8.84
CA ILE A 119 -3.36 -3.78 -9.28
C ILE A 119 -4.77 -3.96 -8.74
N ILE A 120 -4.97 -3.50 -7.50
CA ILE A 120 -6.26 -3.47 -6.81
C ILE A 120 -6.49 -2.09 -6.20
N ASN A 121 -7.69 -1.86 -5.68
CA ASN A 121 -8.04 -0.65 -4.96
C ASN A 121 -8.81 -0.96 -3.67
N LEU A 122 -8.82 0.00 -2.74
CA LEU A 122 -9.52 -0.14 -1.45
C LEU A 122 -11.02 -0.44 -1.60
N PRO A 123 -11.76 0.14 -2.56
CA PRO A 123 -13.14 -0.25 -2.83
C PRO A 123 -13.30 -1.73 -3.19
N ALA A 124 -12.44 -2.29 -4.05
CA ALA A 124 -12.49 -3.70 -4.43
C ALA A 124 -12.25 -4.62 -3.23
N LEU A 125 -11.23 -4.32 -2.42
CA LEU A 125 -10.97 -5.04 -1.17
C LEU A 125 -12.17 -4.96 -0.20
N GLY A 126 -12.80 -3.79 -0.09
CA GLY A 126 -13.99 -3.60 0.74
C GLY A 126 -15.17 -4.46 0.31
N ARG A 127 -15.47 -4.53 -1.00
CA ARG A 127 -16.57 -5.35 -1.53
C ARG A 127 -16.40 -6.85 -1.27
N LEU A 128 -15.15 -7.31 -1.20
CA LEU A 128 -14.80 -8.70 -0.93
C LEU A 128 -14.56 -8.99 0.56
N ASN A 129 -14.74 -8.00 1.44
CA ASN A 129 -14.39 -8.08 2.87
C ASN A 129 -12.91 -8.43 3.14
N LEU A 130 -11.99 -8.02 2.25
CA LEU A 130 -10.56 -8.35 2.30
C LEU A 130 -9.66 -7.22 2.83
N ARG A 131 -10.24 -6.16 3.40
CA ARG A 131 -9.45 -5.03 3.95
C ARG A 131 -8.49 -5.47 5.07
N PHE A 132 -8.79 -6.56 5.77
CA PHE A 132 -7.94 -7.13 6.81
C PHE A 132 -6.60 -7.67 6.29
N LEU A 133 -6.46 -7.86 4.96
CA LEU A 133 -5.23 -8.30 4.33
C LEU A 133 -4.17 -7.19 4.19
N ILE A 134 -4.56 -5.92 4.34
CA ILE A 134 -3.64 -4.80 4.29
C ILE A 134 -2.84 -4.77 5.60
N GLU A 135 -1.52 -4.73 5.51
CA GLU A 135 -0.60 -4.61 6.64
C GLU A 135 -0.39 -3.14 7.04
N GLY A 136 -0.25 -2.88 8.34
CA GLY A 136 -0.01 -1.54 8.89
C GLY A 136 -0.91 -1.21 10.08
N LYS A 137 -0.73 0.00 10.64
CA LYS A 137 -1.58 0.50 11.73
C LYS A 137 -2.94 0.88 11.15
N HIS A 138 -3.98 0.13 11.50
CA HIS A 138 -5.34 0.51 11.12
C HIS A 138 -5.94 1.24 12.30
N LEU A 139 -5.94 2.56 12.31
CA LEU A 139 -6.48 3.26 13.48
C LEU A 139 -8.00 3.28 13.45
N CYS A 140 -8.63 2.98 14.58
CA CYS A 140 -10.04 3.29 14.79
C CYS A 140 -10.24 4.78 14.56
N TYR A 141 -11.16 5.15 13.68
CA TYR A 141 -11.36 6.56 13.36
C TYR A 141 -11.69 7.40 14.59
N LYS A 142 -12.52 6.87 15.50
CA LYS A 142 -13.03 7.61 16.67
C LYS A 142 -11.99 7.72 17.78
N CYS A 143 -11.48 6.59 18.28
CA CYS A 143 -10.57 6.60 19.44
C CYS A 143 -9.08 6.55 19.06
N LYS A 144 -8.75 6.52 17.76
CA LYS A 144 -7.38 6.41 17.24
C LYS A 144 -6.58 5.20 17.75
N LYS A 145 -7.23 4.24 18.41
CA LYS A 145 -6.59 2.99 18.84
C LYS A 145 -6.23 2.14 17.62
N ASP A 146 -5.10 1.46 17.68
CA ASP A 146 -4.68 0.55 16.62
C ASP A 146 -5.62 -0.66 16.54
N LEU A 147 -6.17 -0.89 15.36
CA LEU A 147 -7.00 -2.02 14.98
C LEU A 147 -6.07 -3.00 14.28
N GLY A 148 -5.31 -3.72 15.11
CA GLY A 148 -4.46 -4.80 14.63
C GLY A 148 -5.21 -5.76 13.70
N ARG A 149 -4.45 -6.60 13.00
CA ARG A 149 -4.95 -7.54 11.97
C ARG A 149 -6.22 -8.31 12.38
N PHE A 150 -6.33 -8.71 13.65
CA PHE A 150 -7.43 -9.51 14.20
C PHE A 150 -8.49 -8.70 14.97
N ALA A 151 -8.39 -7.37 14.98
CA ALA A 151 -9.39 -6.54 15.63
C ALA A 151 -10.74 -6.68 14.90
N LEU A 152 -11.83 -6.71 15.65
CA LEU A 152 -13.17 -6.58 15.08
C LEU A 152 -13.33 -5.15 14.54
N LYS A 153 -13.48 -5.03 13.23
CA LYS A 153 -13.57 -3.74 12.50
C LYS A 153 -14.98 -3.58 11.94
N PHE A 154 -15.56 -2.42 12.16
CA PHE A 154 -16.87 -2.05 11.63
C PHE A 154 -16.71 -0.91 10.64
N SER A 155 -17.05 -1.16 9.37
CA SER A 155 -17.03 -0.11 8.37
C SER A 155 -18.13 0.91 8.66
N VAL A 156 -17.86 2.19 8.42
CA VAL A 156 -18.88 3.26 8.53
C VAL A 156 -20.10 2.99 7.65
N SER A 157 -19.87 2.41 6.47
CA SER A 157 -20.95 2.01 5.55
C SER A 157 -21.91 1.03 6.24
N ASP A 158 -21.39 -0.01 6.88
CA ASP A 158 -22.24 -1.04 7.50
C ASP A 158 -22.93 -0.50 8.75
N CYS A 159 -22.27 0.38 9.50
CA CYS A 159 -22.89 1.07 10.62
C CYS A 159 -24.09 1.92 10.18
N ARG A 160 -23.98 2.65 9.05
CA ARG A 160 -25.09 3.42 8.47
C ARG A 160 -26.24 2.53 8.02
N LYS A 161 -25.96 1.38 7.39
CA LYS A 161 -26.98 0.39 6.98
C LYS A 161 -27.75 -0.17 8.18
N ARG A 162 -27.08 -0.31 9.33
CA ARG A 162 -27.69 -0.75 10.60
C ARG A 162 -28.46 0.36 11.34
N GLY A 163 -28.63 1.53 10.71
CA GLY A 163 -29.35 2.65 11.33
C GLY A 163 -28.59 3.31 12.49
N LEU A 164 -27.27 3.15 12.58
CA LEU A 164 -26.48 3.81 13.63
C LEU A 164 -26.13 5.25 13.22
N LYS A 165 -26.11 6.16 14.20
CA LYS A 165 -25.76 7.57 13.99
C LYS A 165 -24.24 7.76 14.06
N MET A 166 -23.65 8.09 12.92
CA MET A 166 -22.21 8.25 12.79
C MET A 166 -21.73 9.64 13.24
N PRO A 167 -20.58 9.74 13.94
CA PRO A 167 -19.86 11.00 14.14
C PRO A 167 -19.66 11.81 12.84
N LYS A 168 -19.65 13.14 12.95
CA LYS A 168 -19.39 14.02 11.80
C LYS A 168 -17.94 13.83 11.30
N GLY A 169 -17.76 13.84 9.98
CA GLY A 169 -16.44 13.69 9.35
C GLY A 169 -16.03 12.26 8.96
N LEU A 170 -16.83 11.25 9.32
CA LEU A 170 -16.58 9.85 8.92
C LEU A 170 -16.87 9.62 7.43
N THR A 171 -15.88 9.09 6.72
CA THR A 171 -16.00 8.61 5.34
C THR A 171 -16.39 7.14 5.32
N THR A 172 -16.87 6.64 4.18
CA THR A 172 -17.16 5.20 3.98
C THR A 172 -15.92 4.30 3.99
N HIS A 173 -14.73 4.90 4.05
CA HIS A 173 -13.45 4.20 4.06
C HIS A 173 -12.88 4.02 5.46
N ASP A 174 -13.50 4.65 6.46
CA ASP A 174 -13.06 4.58 7.85
C ASP A 174 -13.61 3.33 8.54
N ASP A 175 -12.78 2.75 9.43
CA ASP A 175 -13.15 1.63 10.30
C ASP A 175 -13.27 2.09 11.76
N LEU A 176 -14.22 1.49 12.48
CA LEU A 176 -14.41 1.64 13.92
C LEU A 176 -14.07 0.34 14.64
N CYS A 177 -13.54 0.45 15.86
CA CYS A 177 -13.40 -0.69 16.74
C CYS A 177 -14.72 -1.11 17.38
N ALA A 178 -14.78 -2.32 17.94
CA ALA A 178 -15.89 -2.82 18.73
C ALA A 178 -16.40 -1.82 19.78
N ASP A 179 -15.56 -1.36 20.70
CA ASP A 179 -16.01 -0.43 21.75
C ASP A 179 -16.57 0.89 21.20
N CYS A 180 -15.99 1.39 20.11
CA CYS A 180 -16.48 2.61 19.46
C CYS A 180 -17.77 2.37 18.68
N PHE A 181 -17.97 1.16 18.17
CA PHE A 181 -19.18 0.69 17.49
C PHE A 181 -20.32 0.49 18.50
N ASP A 182 -20.07 -0.21 19.60
CA ASP A 182 -21.06 -0.48 20.65
C ASP A 182 -21.54 0.81 21.32
N GLY A 183 -20.67 1.82 21.39
CA GLY A 183 -21.00 3.17 21.87
C GLY A 183 -21.66 4.09 20.83
N LEU A 184 -22.12 3.58 19.68
CA LEU A 184 -22.84 4.40 18.69
C LEU A 184 -24.33 4.45 19.01
N PRO A 185 -24.95 5.65 19.04
CA PRO A 185 -26.38 5.75 19.24
C PRO A 185 -27.12 5.22 18.00
N VAL A 186 -28.23 4.51 18.23
CA VAL A 186 -29.20 4.17 17.18
C VAL A 186 -29.92 5.44 16.73
N ARG A 187 -30.20 5.53 15.44
CA ARG A 187 -30.81 6.70 14.80
C ARG A 187 -32.32 6.74 14.99
#